data_AF-A0A2U9P0Q3-F1
#
_entry.id   AF-A0A2U9P0Q3-F1
#
_cell.length_a   1.000
_cell.length_b   1.000
_cell.length_c   1.000
_cell.angle_alpha   90.00
_cell.angle_beta   90.00
_cell.angle_gamma   90.00
#
_symmetry.space_group_name_H-M   'P 1'
#
loop_
_entity.id
_entity.type
_entity.pdbx_description
1 polymer ?
#
loop_
_entity_poly.entity_id
_entity_poly.type
_entity_poly.pdbx_seq_one_letter_code
_entity_poly.pdbx_strand_id
1 'polypeptide(L)' 'MTNLEVSSPAPVDPDGDWASLRVDCARMVPHWTAPEPTASRPVPPSLIHGVSVPVRSARLLDAMSDYGD' A
#
# COMPACT_ATOMS: atom_id res chain seq x y z
N MET A 1 -34.77 13.63 -13.23
CA MET A 1 -33.82 12.55 -12.89
C MET A 1 -32.65 12.67 -13.86
N THR A 2 -31.58 13.34 -13.47
CA THR A 2 -30.35 13.40 -14.29
C THR A 2 -29.50 12.19 -13.92
N ASN A 3 -29.30 11.28 -14.88
CA ASN A 3 -28.40 10.14 -14.74
C ASN A 3 -26.97 10.67 -14.53
N LEU A 4 -26.33 10.22 -13.46
CA LEU A 4 -24.90 10.40 -13.26
C LEU A 4 -24.20 9.39 -14.17
N GLU A 5 -23.68 9.83 -15.32
CA GLU A 5 -22.77 9.01 -16.11
C GLU A 5 -21.51 8.76 -15.28
N VAL A 6 -21.42 7.56 -14.70
CA VAL A 6 -20.19 7.07 -14.09
C VAL A 6 -19.23 6.79 -15.24
N SER A 7 -18.30 7.71 -15.49
CA SER A 7 -17.13 7.39 -16.30
C SER A 7 -16.39 6.24 -15.64
N SER A 8 -16.47 5.05 -16.24
CA SER A 8 -15.58 3.95 -15.87
C SER A 8 -14.15 4.40 -16.16
N PRO A 9 -13.23 4.38 -15.17
CA PRO A 9 -11.83 4.62 -15.46
C PRO A 9 -11.31 3.53 -16.40
N ALA A 10 -10.39 3.91 -17.29
CA ALA A 10 -9.72 2.97 -18.17
C ALA A 10 -9.06 1.83 -17.36
N PRO A 11 -8.88 0.63 -17.94
CA PRO A 11 -8.18 -0.46 -17.27
C PRO A 11 -6.81 0.03 -16.80
N VAL A 12 -6.56 -0.07 -15.49
CA VAL A 12 -5.23 0.21 -14.94
C VAL A 12 -4.30 -0.88 -15.45
N ASP A 13 -3.24 -0.49 -16.15
CA ASP A 13 -2.17 -1.40 -16.52
C ASP A 13 -1.41 -1.80 -15.24
N PRO A 14 -1.52 -3.06 -14.76
CA PRO A 14 -0.87 -3.48 -13.53
C PRO A 14 0.66 -3.49 -13.65
N ASP A 15 1.19 -3.52 -14.87
CA ASP A 15 2.63 -3.49 -15.18
C ASP A 15 3.10 -2.08 -15.62
N GLY A 16 2.24 -1.07 -15.44
CA GLY A 16 2.51 0.31 -15.81
C GLY A 16 3.64 0.98 -15.00
N ASP A 17 4.08 2.15 -15.47
CA ASP A 17 5.18 2.90 -14.86
C ASP A 17 4.89 3.31 -13.39
N TRP A 18 5.86 3.05 -12.50
CA TRP A 18 5.77 3.36 -11.07
C TRP A 18 5.58 4.86 -10.78
N ALA A 19 6.09 5.75 -11.64
CA ALA A 19 5.87 7.18 -11.45
C ALA A 19 4.40 7.56 -11.71
N SER A 20 3.77 6.93 -12.70
CA SER A 20 2.34 7.07 -12.99
C SER A 20 1.46 6.57 -11.82
N LEU A 21 1.82 5.43 -11.22
CA LEU A 21 1.10 4.89 -10.05
C LEU A 21 1.15 5.83 -8.83
N ARG A 22 2.28 6.50 -8.58
CA ARG A 22 2.38 7.51 -7.50
C ARG A 22 1.43 8.67 -7.73
N VAL A 23 1.30 9.13 -8.98
CA VAL A 23 0.38 10.20 -9.35
C VAL A 23 -1.07 9.77 -9.16
N ASP A 24 -1.42 8.53 -9.51
CA ASP A 24 -2.76 8.00 -9.30
C ASP A 24 -3.10 7.86 -7.81
N CYS A 25 -2.16 7.39 -6.98
CA CYS A 25 -2.32 7.43 -5.52
C CYS A 25 -2.57 8.84 -5.00
N ALA A 26 -1.84 9.84 -5.49
CA ALA A 26 -2.03 11.24 -5.08
C ALA A 26 -3.41 11.78 -5.47
N ARG A 27 -3.96 11.38 -6.63
CA ARG A 27 -5.34 11.74 -7.03
C ARG A 27 -6.39 11.11 -6.14
N MET A 28 -6.12 9.96 -5.54
CA MET A 28 -7.04 9.30 -4.61
C MET A 28 -7.06 9.92 -3.22
N VAL A 29 -6.00 10.63 -2.80
CA VAL A 29 -5.88 11.22 -1.45
C VAL A 29 -7.12 12.00 -0.98
N PRO A 30 -7.76 12.87 -1.79
CA PRO A 30 -8.93 13.64 -1.34
C PRO A 30 -10.16 12.79 -0.99
N HIS A 31 -10.20 11.53 -1.43
CA HIS A 31 -11.30 10.62 -1.16
C HIS A 31 -11.14 9.83 0.14
N TRP A 32 -9.99 9.96 0.81
CA TRP A 32 -9.69 9.22 2.02
C TRP A 32 -9.64 10.17 3.22
N THR A 33 -10.38 9.83 4.27
CA THR A 33 -10.29 10.52 5.55
C THR A 33 -8.99 10.13 6.24
N ALA A 34 -7.99 11.01 6.19
CA ALA A 34 -6.78 10.84 6.98
C ALA A 34 -7.07 11.15 8.46
N PRO A 35 -6.60 10.31 9.40
CA PRO A 35 -6.58 10.68 10.81
C PRO A 35 -5.73 11.93 11.02
N GLU A 36 -6.09 12.74 12.02
CA GLU A 36 -5.26 13.87 12.46
C GLU A 36 -3.82 13.39 12.74
N PRO A 37 -2.80 14.00 12.11
CA PRO A 37 -1.42 13.64 12.33
C PRO A 37 -1.06 13.82 13.80
N THR A 38 -0.83 12.70 14.50
CA THR A 38 -0.31 12.73 15.86
C THR A 38 1.21 12.65 15.81
N ALA A 39 1.88 13.52 16.56
CA ALA A 39 3.33 13.43 16.69
C ALA A 39 3.69 12.05 17.23
N SER A 40 4.49 11.29 16.47
CA SER A 40 4.96 9.98 16.90
C SER A 40 5.86 10.14 18.11
N ARG A 41 5.42 9.63 19.25
CA ARG A 41 6.24 9.59 20.46
C ARG A 41 7.20 8.41 20.38
N PRO A 42 8.47 8.55 20.79
CA PRO A 42 9.37 7.41 20.94
C PRO A 42 8.71 6.33 21.80
N VAL A 43 8.62 5.12 21.26
CA VAL A 43 8.15 3.95 22.00
C VAL A 43 9.34 3.21 22.58
N PRO A 44 9.28 2.78 23.84
CA PRO A 44 10.34 1.95 24.41
C PRO A 44 10.47 0.65 23.60
N PRO A 45 11.70 0.13 23.40
CA PRO A 45 11.93 -1.09 22.63
C PRO A 45 11.13 -2.30 23.12
N SER A 46 10.81 -2.36 24.42
CA SER A 46 9.97 -3.41 25.01
C SER A 46 8.53 -3.43 24.50
N LEU A 47 8.04 -2.34 23.89
CA LEU A 47 6.72 -2.28 23.26
C LEU A 47 6.76 -2.60 21.76
N ILE A 48 7.95 -2.69 21.16
CA ILE A 48 8.13 -3.17 19.79
C ILE A 48 8.05 -4.69 19.84
N HIS A 49 6.84 -5.21 19.65
CA HIS A 49 6.63 -6.65 19.55
C HIS A 49 7.09 -7.06 18.15
N GLY A 50 8.11 -7.92 18.09
CA GLY A 50 8.58 -8.47 16.82
C GLY A 50 7.50 -9.32 16.15
N VAL A 51 7.48 -9.33 14.83
CA VAL A 51 6.68 -10.28 14.05
C VAL A 51 7.49 -11.56 13.89
N SER A 52 7.00 -12.67 14.43
CA SER A 52 7.59 -13.99 14.19
C SER A 52 7.02 -14.58 12.92
N VAL A 53 7.85 -14.69 11.87
CA VAL A 53 7.47 -15.32 10.61
C VAL A 53 7.84 -16.81 10.65
N PRO A 54 6.91 -17.74 10.37
CA PRO A 54 7.25 -19.16 10.27
C PRO A 54 8.29 -19.43 9.17
N VAL A 55 9.23 -20.33 9.45
CA VAL A 55 10.33 -20.69 8.50
C VAL A 55 9.79 -21.10 7.13
N ARG A 56 8.65 -21.79 7.07
CA ARG A 56 8.02 -22.18 5.81
C ARG A 56 7.62 -20.98 4.95
N SER A 57 7.06 -19.95 5.58
CA SER A 57 6.65 -18.73 4.88
C SER A 57 7.86 -17.94 4.41
N ALA A 58 8.90 -17.85 5.23
CA ALA A 58 10.16 -17.20 4.83
C ALA A 58 10.77 -17.87 3.60
N ARG A 59 10.86 -19.21 3.58
CA ARG A 59 11.36 -19.98 2.41
C ARG A 59 10.52 -19.82 1.16
N LEU A 60 9.21 -19.62 1.30
CA LEU A 60 8.34 -19.38 0.15
C LEU A 60 8.67 -18.04 -0.50
N LEU A 61 8.88 -16.99 0.30
CA LEU A 61 9.23 -15.65 -0.18
C LEU A 61 10.65 -15.60 -0.75
N ASP A 62 11.61 -16.27 -0.11
CA ASP A 62 13.00 -16.41 -0.58
C ASP A 62 13.09 -17.07 -1.96
N ALA A 63 12.15 -17.97 -2.28
CA ALA A 63 12.06 -18.62 -3.58
C ALA A 63 11.37 -17.75 -4.66
N MET A 64 10.83 -16.57 -4.33
CA MET A 64 10.19 -15.67 -5.27
C MET A 64 11.20 -14.63 -5.77
N SER A 65 11.43 -14.59 -7.08
CA SER A 65 12.41 -13.68 -7.72
C SER A 65 12.17 -12.20 -7.42
N ASP A 66 10.93 -11.81 -7.13
CA ASP A 66 10.56 -10.43 -6.82
C ASP A 66 10.92 -10.01 -5.38
N TYR A 67 11.26 -10.96 -4.50
CA TYR A 67 11.42 -10.72 -3.05
C TYR A 67 12.63 -11.41 -2.39
N GLY A 68 13.32 -12.33 -3.08
CA GLY A 68 14.35 -13.21 -2.53
C GLY A 68 15.82 -12.80 -2.77
N ASP A 69 16.11 -11.54 -3.10
CA ASP A 69 17.48 -10.99 -3.26
C ASP A 69 17.63 -9.65 -2.50
#